data_AF-A0A0N4TNQ6-F1
#
_entry.id   AF-A0A0N4TNQ6-F1
#
_cell.length_a   1.000
_cell.length_b   1.000
_cell.length_c   1.000
_cell.angle_alpha   90.00
_cell.angle_beta   90.00
_cell.angle_gamma   90.00
#
_symmetry.space_group_name_H-M   'P 1'
#
loop_
_entity.id
_entity.type
_entity.pdbx_description
1 polymer ?
#
loop_
_entity_poly.entity_id
_entity_poly.type
_entity_poly.pdbx_seq_one_letter_code
_entity_poly.pdbx_strand_id
1 'polypeptide(L)'
;MTARLQCLICLDTLLLSESAAVRCGHVFHLHCILQWFENCKTCPVCRKKATTRDLIRQLFFQVEENKSFIFNSIDPFEMHNQLQNALDNLEKEKRAVAEAKDQANVYITANLLLKEKVTSLESISQLNMQQIKHLEGMLTKQLDLEKELQKYRKRLQATAFYKLLSSAKDEPVLEIDKYISSEGLEVKNFIALLRR
;
A
#
# COMPACT_ATOMS: atom_id res chain seq x y z
N MET A 1 -34.45 -28.24 41.53
CA MET A 1 -33.19 -28.52 42.24
C MET A 1 -32.65 -29.84 41.71
N THR A 2 -31.61 -29.81 40.89
CA THR A 2 -31.01 -31.02 40.32
C THR A 2 -30.08 -31.65 41.35
N ALA A 3 -30.39 -32.87 41.80
CA ALA A 3 -29.51 -33.62 42.69
C ALA A 3 -28.23 -33.97 41.93
N ARG A 4 -27.07 -33.47 42.39
CA ARG A 4 -25.76 -33.84 41.85
C ARG A 4 -25.26 -35.07 42.60
N LEU A 5 -24.91 -36.12 41.86
CA LEU A 5 -24.24 -37.29 42.43
C LEU A 5 -22.75 -36.96 42.64
N GLN A 6 -22.25 -37.15 43.85
CA GLN A 6 -20.86 -36.87 44.22
C GLN A 6 -20.17 -38.13 44.75
N CYS A 7 -18.90 -38.30 44.42
CA CYS A 7 -18.08 -39.39 44.91
C CYS A 7 -17.60 -39.08 46.33
N LEU A 8 -17.98 -39.87 47.33
CA LEU A 8 -17.59 -39.60 48.72
C LEU A 8 -16.13 -39.93 49.06
N ILE A 9 -15.33 -40.39 48.09
CA ILE A 9 -13.88 -40.61 48.27
C ILE A 9 -13.10 -39.35 47.88
N CYS A 10 -13.39 -38.78 46.70
CA CYS A 10 -12.69 -37.58 46.20
C CYS A 10 -13.50 -36.28 46.32
N LEU A 11 -14.77 -36.37 46.71
CA LEU A 11 -15.75 -35.27 46.81
C LEU A 11 -16.09 -34.56 45.49
N ASP A 12 -15.72 -35.14 44.36
CA ASP A 12 -16.02 -34.60 43.02
C ASP A 12 -17.31 -35.20 42.41
N THR A 13 -17.81 -34.59 41.35
CA THR A 13 -19.03 -34.97 40.63
C THR A 13 -18.86 -36.33 39.95
N LEU A 14 -19.82 -37.23 40.13
CA LEU A 14 -19.83 -38.54 39.46
C LEU A 14 -20.33 -38.40 38.03
N LEU A 15 -19.49 -38.77 37.06
CA LEU A 15 -19.91 -39.01 35.68
C LEU A 15 -20.48 -40.43 35.54
N LEU A 16 -21.60 -40.57 34.83
CA LEU A 16 -22.25 -41.86 34.60
C LEU A 16 -21.30 -42.88 33.96
N SER A 17 -20.46 -42.42 33.03
CA SER A 17 -19.47 -43.23 32.30
C SER A 17 -18.33 -43.79 33.16
N GLU A 18 -18.08 -43.23 34.34
CA GLU A 18 -16.94 -43.58 35.20
C GLU A 18 -17.37 -44.05 36.60
N SER A 19 -18.67 -44.30 36.77
CA SER A 19 -19.28 -44.71 38.03
C SER A 19 -19.27 -46.23 38.23
N ALA A 20 -18.95 -46.66 39.45
CA ALA A 20 -18.98 -48.05 39.88
C ALA A 20 -19.76 -48.17 41.19
N ALA A 21 -20.59 -49.22 41.30
CA ALA A 21 -21.34 -49.51 42.53
C ALA A 21 -20.73 -50.69 43.28
N VAL A 22 -20.68 -50.58 44.61
CA VAL A 22 -20.47 -51.75 45.46
C VAL A 22 -21.82 -52.46 45.63
N ARG A 23 -21.84 -53.79 45.79
CA ARG A 23 -23.06 -54.58 46.05
C ARG A 23 -23.95 -54.08 47.21
N CYS A 24 -23.42 -53.24 48.09
CA CYS A 24 -24.21 -52.57 49.13
C CYS A 24 -25.03 -51.36 48.63
N GLY A 25 -24.92 -50.98 47.36
CA GLY A 25 -25.68 -49.91 46.72
C GLY A 25 -24.96 -48.55 46.62
N HIS A 26 -23.80 -48.37 47.25
CA HIS A 26 -23.07 -47.10 47.21
C HIS A 26 -22.21 -46.97 45.94
N VAL A 27 -22.18 -45.77 45.37
CA VAL A 27 -21.56 -45.46 44.06
C VAL A 27 -20.37 -44.51 44.22
N PHE A 28 -19.30 -44.78 43.48
CA PHE A 28 -18.06 -44.00 43.47
C PHE A 28 -17.45 -43.99 42.06
N HIS A 29 -16.41 -43.18 41.82
CA HIS A 29 -15.57 -43.37 40.63
C HIS A 29 -14.90 -44.74 40.69
N LEU A 30 -14.84 -45.44 39.54
CA LEU A 30 -14.20 -46.76 39.43
C LEU A 30 -12.78 -46.74 39.98
N HIS A 31 -11.99 -45.73 39.61
CA HIS A 31 -10.61 -45.61 40.09
C HIS A 31 -10.54 -45.40 41.61
N CYS A 32 -11.36 -44.51 42.16
CA CYS A 32 -11.34 -44.19 43.60
C CYS A 32 -11.67 -45.41 44.47
N ILE A 33 -12.70 -46.19 44.10
CA ILE A 33 -13.09 -47.37 44.89
C ILE A 33 -12.11 -48.54 44.73
N LEU A 34 -11.46 -48.67 43.57
CA LEU A 34 -10.38 -49.64 43.39
C LEU A 34 -9.18 -49.32 44.29
N GLN A 35 -8.74 -48.07 44.31
CA GLN A 35 -7.65 -47.61 45.18
C GLN A 35 -8.00 -47.78 46.67
N TRP A 36 -9.26 -47.49 47.04
CA TRP A 36 -9.72 -47.74 48.41
C TRP A 36 -9.61 -49.22 48.78
N PHE A 37 -10.02 -50.13 47.89
CA PHE A 37 -9.93 -51.56 48.13
C PHE A 37 -8.52 -52.12 48.17
N GLU A 38 -7.49 -51.40 47.72
CA GLU A 38 -6.10 -51.79 47.95
C GLU A 38 -5.78 -51.77 49.45
N ASN A 39 -6.28 -50.76 50.17
CA ASN A 39 -5.98 -50.52 51.59
C ASN A 39 -7.05 -51.08 52.56
N CYS A 40 -8.32 -50.98 52.19
CA CYS A 40 -9.46 -51.27 53.07
C CYS A 40 -10.49 -52.18 52.39
N LYS A 41 -10.80 -53.35 52.96
CA LYS A 41 -11.80 -54.29 52.40
C LYS A 41 -13.23 -54.01 52.88
N THR A 42 -13.63 -52.75 52.90
CA THR A 42 -14.94 -52.27 53.37
C THR A 42 -15.46 -51.14 52.50
N CYS A 43 -16.78 -51.00 52.38
CA CYS A 43 -17.39 -49.84 51.73
C CYS A 43 -17.08 -48.53 52.50
N PRO A 44 -16.63 -47.44 51.84
CA PRO A 44 -16.36 -46.17 52.49
C PRO A 44 -17.56 -45.54 53.22
N VAL A 45 -18.79 -45.80 52.76
CA VAL A 45 -20.00 -45.22 53.37
C VAL A 45 -20.53 -46.07 54.51
N CYS A 46 -20.93 -47.32 54.23
CA CYS A 46 -21.65 -48.15 55.19
C CYS A 46 -20.76 -49.15 55.95
N ARG A 47 -19.45 -49.16 55.68
CA ARG A 47 -18.44 -50.04 56.32
C ARG A 47 -18.69 -51.55 56.20
N LYS A 48 -19.71 -51.98 55.44
CA LYS A 48 -19.92 -53.41 55.10
C LYS A 48 -18.69 -53.96 54.39
N LYS A 49 -18.32 -55.22 54.69
CA LYS A 49 -17.21 -55.92 54.03
C LYS A 49 -17.47 -55.97 52.53
N ALA A 50 -16.52 -55.45 51.75
CA ALA A 50 -16.62 -55.38 50.31
C ALA A 50 -15.21 -55.43 49.70
N THR A 51 -15.09 -56.12 48.59
CA THR A 51 -13.83 -56.28 47.85
C THR A 51 -14.03 -55.92 46.39
N THR A 52 -12.95 -55.96 45.60
CA THR A 52 -13.00 -55.77 44.13
C THR A 52 -13.93 -56.77 43.43
N ARG A 53 -14.25 -57.91 44.06
CA ARG A 53 -15.21 -58.91 43.55
C ARG A 53 -16.66 -58.49 43.73
N ASP A 54 -16.92 -57.59 44.69
CA ASP A 54 -18.24 -57.04 45.00
C ASP A 54 -18.52 -55.73 44.25
N LEU A 55 -17.66 -55.40 43.29
CA LEU A 55 -17.73 -54.18 42.51
C LEU A 55 -18.42 -54.42 41.16
N ILE A 56 -19.46 -53.64 40.91
CA ILE A 56 -20.12 -53.52 39.62
C ILE A 56 -19.43 -52.36 38.89
N ARG A 57 -18.53 -52.70 37.96
CA ARG A 57 -17.57 -51.75 37.35
C ARG A 57 -18.21 -50.74 36.40
N GLN A 58 -19.34 -51.09 35.80
CA GLN A 58 -20.06 -50.24 34.86
C GLN A 58 -21.54 -50.34 35.18
N LEU A 59 -22.15 -49.17 35.38
CA LEU A 59 -23.58 -49.02 35.60
C LEU A 59 -24.19 -48.52 34.29
N PHE A 60 -25.07 -49.33 33.69
CA PHE A 60 -25.82 -48.94 32.51
C PHE A 60 -27.14 -48.32 32.97
N PHE A 61 -27.31 -47.04 32.72
CA PHE A 61 -28.54 -46.32 33.01
C PHE A 61 -29.35 -46.22 31.71
N GLN A 62 -30.51 -46.87 31.67
CA GLN A 62 -31.50 -46.59 30.63
C GLN A 62 -32.16 -45.25 30.97
N VAL A 63 -31.56 -44.17 30.47
CA VAL A 63 -32.14 -42.83 30.56
C VAL A 63 -32.92 -42.60 29.27
N GLU A 64 -34.23 -42.41 29.35
CA GLU A 64 -35.02 -41.95 28.21
C GLU A 64 -34.48 -40.60 27.75
N GLU A 65 -34.10 -40.51 26.48
CA GLU A 65 -33.37 -39.39 25.86
C GLU A 65 -34.16 -38.08 25.87
N ASN A 66 -34.21 -37.40 27.01
CA ASN A 66 -34.45 -35.96 27.04
C ASN A 66 -33.12 -35.26 26.73
N LYS A 67 -32.95 -34.92 25.45
CA LYS A 67 -31.88 -34.14 24.77
C LYS A 67 -31.25 -32.98 25.57
N SER A 68 -30.59 -33.27 26.68
CA SER A 68 -30.04 -32.21 27.53
C SER A 68 -28.94 -32.65 28.48
N PHE A 69 -28.21 -33.75 28.24
CA PHE A 69 -26.96 -33.98 28.96
C PHE A 69 -25.89 -34.56 28.02
N ILE A 70 -24.80 -33.80 27.90
CA ILE A 70 -23.74 -33.86 26.91
C ILE A 70 -22.87 -35.11 27.07
N PHE A 71 -22.65 -35.84 25.97
CA PHE A 71 -21.39 -36.54 25.72
C PHE A 71 -20.85 -35.99 24.40
N ASN A 72 -19.61 -35.50 24.39
CA ASN A 72 -18.92 -34.96 23.21
C ASN A 72 -18.57 -36.07 22.21
N SER A 73 -19.57 -36.72 21.62
CA SER A 73 -19.41 -37.45 20.36
C SER A 73 -19.98 -36.57 19.26
N ILE A 74 -19.11 -35.79 18.64
CA ILE A 74 -19.40 -35.04 17.41
C ILE A 74 -20.02 -36.03 16.42
N ASP A 75 -21.24 -35.77 15.96
CA ASP A 75 -21.89 -36.56 14.92
C ASP A 75 -21.01 -36.52 13.67
N PRO A 76 -20.49 -37.66 13.17
CA PRO A 76 -19.66 -37.71 11.97
C PRO A 76 -20.29 -37.03 10.75
N PHE A 77 -21.62 -36.99 10.68
CA PHE A 77 -22.34 -36.31 9.61
C PHE A 77 -22.28 -34.78 9.72
N GLU A 78 -22.41 -34.24 10.93
CA GLU A 78 -22.28 -32.80 11.18
C GLU A 78 -20.86 -32.33 10.87
N MET A 79 -19.84 -33.10 11.27
CA MET A 79 -18.44 -32.80 10.98
C MET A 79 -18.16 -32.87 9.47
N HIS A 80 -18.72 -33.85 8.76
CA HIS A 80 -18.57 -33.97 7.31
C HIS A 80 -19.19 -32.78 6.58
N ASN A 81 -20.39 -32.36 6.98
CA ASN A 81 -21.04 -31.18 6.40
C ASN A 81 -20.27 -29.89 6.69
N GLN A 82 -19.76 -29.71 7.92
CA GLN A 82 -18.90 -28.57 8.26
C GLN A 82 -17.63 -28.54 7.41
N LEU A 83 -16.97 -29.69 7.23
CA LEU A 83 -15.78 -29.81 6.40
C LEU A 83 -16.10 -29.51 4.92
N GLN A 84 -17.21 -30.02 4.39
CA GLN A 84 -17.63 -29.79 3.02
C GLN A 84 -17.88 -28.30 2.75
N ASN A 85 -18.60 -27.63 3.65
CA ASN A 85 -18.82 -26.19 3.55
C ASN A 85 -17.51 -25.38 3.63
N ALA A 86 -16.56 -25.81 4.48
CA ALA A 86 -15.25 -25.18 4.57
C ALA A 86 -14.44 -25.36 3.27
N LEU A 87 -14.49 -26.55 2.65
CA LEU A 87 -13.84 -26.82 1.36
C LEU A 87 -14.44 -25.96 0.24
N ASP A 88 -15.77 -25.88 0.15
CA ASP A 88 -16.47 -25.07 -0.84
C ASP A 88 -16.15 -23.57 -0.69
N ASN A 89 -16.04 -23.10 0.56
CA ASN A 89 -15.64 -21.72 0.86
C ASN A 89 -14.19 -21.46 0.48
N LEU A 90 -13.26 -22.35 0.84
CA LEU A 90 -11.85 -22.23 0.45
C LEU A 90 -11.68 -22.24 -1.08
N GLU A 91 -12.46 -23.04 -1.80
CA GLU A 91 -12.42 -23.06 -3.25
C GLU A 91 -12.96 -21.76 -3.87
N LYS A 92 -14.03 -21.19 -3.31
CA LYS A 92 -14.54 -19.87 -3.71
C LYS A 92 -13.51 -18.77 -3.44
N GLU A 93 -12.88 -18.75 -2.26
CA GLU A 93 -11.83 -17.80 -1.93
C GLU A 93 -10.63 -17.95 -2.86
N LYS A 94 -10.20 -19.18 -3.16
CA LYS A 94 -9.12 -19.44 -4.12
C LYS A 94 -9.43 -18.90 -5.51
N ARG A 95 -10.67 -19.05 -5.98
CA ARG A 95 -11.13 -18.46 -7.26
C ARG A 95 -11.10 -16.94 -7.21
N ALA A 96 -11.65 -16.33 -6.16
CA ALA A 96 -11.65 -14.88 -6.00
C ALA A 96 -10.22 -14.30 -5.95
N VAL A 97 -9.29 -14.97 -5.28
CA VAL A 97 -7.87 -14.59 -5.23
C VAL A 97 -7.22 -14.71 -6.61
N ALA A 98 -7.52 -15.76 -7.37
CA ALA A 98 -7.01 -15.91 -8.73
C ALA A 98 -7.50 -14.78 -9.65
N GLU A 99 -8.79 -14.45 -9.60
CA GLU A 99 -9.36 -13.34 -10.37
C GLU A 99 -8.76 -11.99 -9.99
N ALA A 100 -8.61 -11.70 -8.69
CA ALA A 100 -7.96 -10.49 -8.21
C ALA A 100 -6.48 -10.42 -8.64
N LYS A 101 -5.78 -11.55 -8.62
CA LYS A 101 -4.39 -11.64 -9.10
C LYS A 101 -4.29 -11.35 -10.60
N ASP A 102 -5.19 -11.91 -11.40
CA ASP A 102 -5.22 -11.67 -12.84
C ASP A 102 -5.53 -10.21 -13.17
N GLN A 103 -6.49 -9.60 -12.46
CA GLN A 103 -6.75 -8.16 -12.56
C GLN A 103 -5.52 -7.33 -12.19
N ALA A 104 -4.84 -7.66 -11.08
CA ALA A 104 -3.61 -6.97 -10.68
C ALA A 104 -2.51 -7.08 -11.75
N ASN A 105 -2.34 -8.24 -12.37
CA ASN A 105 -1.36 -8.44 -13.45
C ASN A 105 -1.67 -7.58 -14.68
N VAL A 106 -2.94 -7.41 -15.03
CA VAL A 106 -3.36 -6.49 -16.12
C VAL A 106 -2.96 -5.05 -15.77
N TYR A 107 -3.24 -4.59 -14.55
CA TYR A 107 -2.84 -3.26 -14.11
C TYR A 107 -1.31 -3.08 -14.09
N ILE A 108 -0.55 -4.08 -13.64
CA ILE A 108 0.92 -4.03 -13.64
C ILE A 108 1.44 -3.86 -15.07
N THR A 109 0.92 -4.66 -16.01
CA THR A 109 1.33 -4.60 -17.42
C THR A 109 1.01 -3.24 -18.04
N ALA A 110 -0.18 -2.69 -17.77
CA ALA A 110 -0.56 -1.36 -18.23
C ALA A 110 0.36 -0.26 -17.65
N ASN A 111 0.72 -0.35 -16.36
CA ASN A 111 1.63 0.60 -15.72
C ASN A 111 3.05 0.53 -16.30
N LEU A 112 3.55 -0.66 -16.66
CA LEU A 112 4.84 -0.81 -17.32
C LEU A 112 4.86 -0.10 -18.68
N LEU A 113 3.83 -0.31 -19.50
CA LEU A 113 3.69 0.37 -20.79
C LEU A 113 3.58 1.89 -20.65
N LEU A 114 2.82 2.36 -19.66
CA LEU A 114 2.72 3.79 -19.36
C LEU A 114 4.08 4.37 -18.95
N LYS A 115 4.85 3.64 -18.13
CA LYS A 115 6.18 4.06 -17.69
C LYS A 115 7.13 4.21 -18.88
N GLU A 116 7.16 3.25 -19.80
CA GLU A 116 7.96 3.35 -21.03
C GLU A 116 7.56 4.58 -21.87
N LYS A 117 6.26 4.81 -22.04
CA LYS A 117 5.76 5.97 -22.77
C LYS A 117 6.15 7.29 -22.11
N VAL A 118 6.10 7.37 -20.78
CA VAL A 118 6.54 8.55 -20.02
C VAL A 118 8.03 8.81 -20.24
N THR A 119 8.88 7.80 -20.09
CA THR A 119 10.34 7.97 -20.32
C THR A 119 10.68 8.42 -21.74
N SER A 120 9.90 7.97 -22.72
CA SER A 120 10.03 8.38 -24.12
C SER A 120 9.65 9.85 -24.31
N LEU A 121 8.52 10.27 -23.72
CA LEU A 121 8.07 11.67 -23.75
C LEU A 121 9.03 12.61 -23.00
N GLU A 122 9.61 12.16 -21.89
CA GLU A 122 10.61 12.93 -21.15
C GLU A 122 11.87 13.17 -22.00
N SER A 123 12.34 12.14 -22.70
CA SER A 123 13.49 12.26 -23.61
C SER A 123 13.22 13.25 -24.75
N ILE A 124 12.02 13.19 -25.35
CA ILE A 124 11.59 14.14 -26.39
C ILE A 124 11.50 15.57 -25.83
N SER A 125 10.90 15.73 -24.63
CA SER A 125 10.78 17.02 -23.96
C SER A 125 12.15 17.65 -23.69
N GLN A 126 13.13 16.86 -23.26
CA GLN A 126 14.50 17.31 -23.04
C GLN A 126 15.16 17.80 -24.35
N LEU A 127 15.00 17.07 -25.45
CA LEU A 127 15.52 17.48 -26.75
C LEU A 127 14.88 18.79 -27.23
N ASN A 128 13.55 18.90 -27.11
CA ASN A 128 12.83 20.12 -27.46
C ASN A 128 13.31 21.31 -26.63
N MET A 129 13.54 21.12 -25.33
CA MET A 129 14.10 22.16 -24.46
C MET A 129 15.50 22.61 -24.89
N GLN A 130 16.36 21.68 -25.34
CA GLN A 130 17.67 22.04 -25.89
C GLN A 130 17.55 22.82 -27.20
N GLN A 131 16.63 22.43 -28.08
CA GLN A 131 16.37 23.13 -29.33
C GLN A 131 15.84 24.55 -29.07
N ILE A 132 14.90 24.73 -28.14
CA ILE A 132 14.37 26.04 -27.76
C ILE A 132 15.50 26.94 -27.27
N LYS A 133 16.34 26.47 -26.34
CA LYS A 133 17.51 27.23 -25.85
C LYS A 133 18.45 27.64 -26.98
N HIS A 134 18.67 26.75 -27.95
CA HIS A 134 19.52 27.05 -29.10
C HIS A 134 18.91 28.16 -29.96
N LEU A 135 17.61 28.04 -30.28
CA LEU A 135 16.88 29.03 -31.08
C LEU A 135 16.81 30.39 -30.38
N GLU A 136 16.61 30.42 -29.06
CA GLU A 136 16.67 31.64 -28.25
C GLU A 136 18.04 32.33 -28.40
N GLY A 137 19.14 31.55 -28.30
CA GLY A 137 20.50 32.08 -28.50
C GLY A 137 20.78 32.56 -29.92
N MET A 138 20.16 31.95 -30.94
CA MET A 138 20.22 32.45 -32.32
C MET A 138 19.47 33.77 -32.45
N LEU A 139 18.27 33.88 -31.87
CA LEU A 139 17.45 35.08 -31.91
C LEU A 139 18.14 36.26 -31.23
N THR A 140 18.80 36.05 -30.08
CA THR A 140 19.55 37.13 -29.41
C THR A 140 20.69 37.66 -30.27
N LYS A 141 21.44 36.75 -30.93
CA LYS A 141 22.52 37.15 -31.85
C LYS A 141 21.96 37.94 -33.04
N GLN A 142 20.82 37.52 -33.57
CA GLN A 142 20.16 38.21 -34.67
C GLN A 142 19.74 39.63 -34.26
N LEU A 143 19.16 39.80 -33.07
CA LEU A 143 18.79 41.11 -32.54
C LEU A 143 20.01 42.03 -32.36
N ASP A 144 21.14 41.50 -31.93
CA ASP A 144 22.36 42.30 -31.77
C ASP A 144 22.97 42.70 -33.12
N LEU A 145 22.98 41.79 -34.10
CA LEU A 145 23.36 42.09 -35.48
C LEU A 145 22.46 43.18 -36.09
N GLU A 146 21.16 43.14 -35.85
CA GLU A 146 20.22 44.17 -36.31
C GLU A 146 20.53 45.55 -35.70
N LYS A 147 20.85 45.62 -34.41
CA LYS A 147 21.30 46.85 -33.75
C LYS A 147 22.59 47.38 -34.37
N GLU A 148 23.56 46.51 -34.66
CA GLU A 148 24.81 46.90 -35.31
C GLU A 148 24.59 47.40 -36.73
N LEU A 149 23.78 46.70 -37.53
CA LEU A 149 23.40 47.16 -38.87
C LEU A 149 22.72 48.52 -38.82
N GLN A 150 21.87 48.77 -37.82
CA GLN A 150 21.25 50.08 -37.63
C GLN A 150 22.28 51.17 -37.31
N LYS A 151 23.31 50.88 -36.51
CA LYS A 151 24.44 51.79 -36.26
C LYS A 151 25.22 52.08 -37.54
N TYR A 152 25.58 51.05 -38.32
CA TYR A 152 26.28 51.22 -39.59
C TYR A 152 25.46 52.01 -40.62
N ARG A 153 24.13 51.79 -40.68
CA ARG A 153 23.22 52.54 -41.54
C ARG A 153 23.21 54.03 -41.21
N LYS A 154 23.14 54.39 -39.92
CA LYS A 154 23.23 55.79 -39.47
C LYS A 154 24.57 56.41 -39.85
N ARG A 155 25.68 55.68 -39.69
CA ARG A 155 27.03 56.15 -40.11
C ARG A 155 27.10 56.38 -41.62
N LEU A 156 26.58 55.45 -42.43
CA LEU A 156 26.55 55.58 -43.88
C LEU A 156 25.76 56.82 -44.31
N GLN A 157 24.59 57.05 -43.71
CA GLN A 157 23.79 58.27 -43.96
C GLN A 157 24.57 59.54 -43.63
N ALA A 158 25.29 59.58 -42.51
CA ALA A 158 26.15 60.71 -42.16
C ALA A 158 27.25 60.93 -43.21
N THR A 159 27.95 59.87 -43.65
CA THR A 159 28.99 60.00 -44.69
C THR A 159 28.46 60.46 -46.04
N ALA A 160 27.25 60.03 -46.42
CA ALA A 160 26.59 60.48 -47.64
C ALA A 160 26.25 61.97 -47.56
N PHE A 161 25.78 62.44 -46.39
CA PHE A 161 25.53 63.85 -46.13
C PHE A 161 26.81 64.69 -46.20
N TYR A 162 27.92 64.23 -45.59
CA TYR A 162 29.23 64.89 -45.67
C TYR A 162 29.75 65.05 -47.10
N LYS A 163 29.65 64.00 -47.92
CA LYS A 163 30.04 64.08 -49.34
C LYS A 163 29.24 65.14 -50.09
N LEU A 164 27.95 65.23 -49.80
CA LEU A 164 27.05 66.23 -50.39
C LEU A 164 27.49 67.66 -50.03
N LEU A 165 27.81 67.90 -48.76
CA LEU A 165 28.36 69.19 -48.30
C LEU A 165 29.72 69.51 -48.93
N SER A 166 30.62 68.53 -49.07
CA SER A 166 31.93 68.77 -49.71
C SER A 166 31.86 69.05 -51.21
N SER A 167 30.78 68.59 -51.87
CA SER A 167 30.53 68.84 -53.30
C SER A 167 29.87 70.19 -53.56
N ALA A 168 29.26 70.80 -52.53
CA ALA A 168 28.82 72.18 -52.56
C ALA A 168 30.05 73.07 -52.34
N LYS A 169 30.56 73.63 -53.44
CA LYS A 169 31.71 74.53 -53.44
C LYS A 169 31.46 75.72 -52.51
N ASP A 170 32.17 75.77 -51.38
CA ASP A 170 32.99 76.88 -50.88
C ASP A 170 33.66 76.51 -49.54
N GLU A 171 34.94 76.88 -49.41
CA GLU A 171 35.95 76.62 -48.36
C GLU A 171 35.57 77.05 -46.92
N PRO A 172 36.24 76.59 -45.83
CA PRO A 172 36.89 75.32 -45.53
C PRO A 172 36.04 74.47 -44.54
N VAL A 173 36.27 73.16 -44.51
CA VAL A 173 35.60 72.22 -43.59
C VAL A 173 35.98 72.55 -42.13
N LEU A 174 35.19 73.40 -41.48
CA LEU A 174 35.29 73.78 -40.07
C LEU A 174 35.05 72.56 -39.18
N GLU A 175 36.12 71.90 -38.71
CA GLU A 175 36.20 71.02 -37.52
C GLU A 175 34.89 70.30 -37.10
N ILE A 176 34.16 69.71 -38.05
CA ILE A 176 32.82 69.14 -37.78
C ILE A 176 32.94 67.88 -36.90
N ASP A 177 34.13 67.27 -36.88
CA ASP A 177 34.51 66.18 -35.98
C ASP A 177 34.26 66.49 -34.50
N LYS A 178 34.23 67.76 -34.08
CA LYS A 178 33.89 68.16 -32.70
C LYS A 178 32.41 67.97 -32.34
N TYR A 179 31.54 67.78 -33.34
CA TYR A 179 30.08 67.73 -33.19
C TYR A 179 29.48 66.36 -33.57
N ILE A 180 30.33 65.37 -33.80
CA ILE A 180 29.95 63.98 -34.04
C ILE A 180 30.26 63.20 -32.76
N SER A 181 29.23 62.75 -32.05
CA SER A 181 29.41 61.80 -30.94
C SER A 181 29.31 60.36 -31.46
N SER A 182 29.67 59.40 -30.62
CA SER A 182 29.54 57.96 -30.91
C SER A 182 28.10 57.52 -31.24
N GLU A 183 27.10 58.38 -31.01
CA GLU A 183 25.67 58.12 -31.28
C GLU A 183 25.13 58.84 -32.54
N GLY A 184 25.91 59.72 -33.17
CA GLY A 184 25.54 60.43 -34.40
C GLY A 184 25.86 61.93 -34.37
N LEU A 185 25.28 62.66 -35.31
CA LEU A 185 25.46 64.11 -35.44
C LEU A 185 24.57 64.83 -34.41
N GLU A 186 25.15 65.64 -33.52
CA GLU A 186 24.38 66.48 -32.61
C GLU A 186 23.77 67.67 -33.35
N VAL A 187 22.59 67.42 -33.93
CA VAL A 187 21.84 68.37 -34.78
C VAL A 187 21.66 69.74 -34.12
N LYS A 188 21.50 69.80 -32.79
CA LYS A 188 21.35 71.07 -32.04
C LYS A 188 22.60 71.95 -32.12
N ASN A 189 23.78 71.35 -32.00
CA ASN A 189 25.05 72.08 -32.05
C ASN A 189 25.42 72.44 -33.50
N PHE A 190 25.02 71.61 -34.47
CA PHE A 190 25.22 71.89 -35.90
C PHE A 190 24.31 73.02 -36.43
N ILE A 191 23.05 73.11 -35.96
CA ILE A 191 22.14 74.23 -36.31
C ILE A 191 22.69 75.58 -35.82
N ALA A 192 23.42 75.61 -34.70
CA ALA A 192 24.05 76.83 -34.21
C ALA A 192 25.16 77.36 -35.15
N LEU A 193 25.77 76.48 -35.95
CA LEU A 193 26.78 76.81 -36.97
C LEU A 193 26.17 77.42 -38.24
N LEU A 194 24.99 76.95 -38.65
CA LEU A 194 24.26 77.45 -39.83
C LEU A 194 23.54 78.79 -39.61
N ARG A 195 23.45 79.27 -38.37
CA ARG A 195 22.78 80.53 -38.00
C ARG A 195 23.71 81.74 -37.87
N ARG A 196 24.99 81.59 -38.23
CA ARG A 196 25.97 82.68 -38.28
C ARG A 196 26.12 83.22 -39.68
#